data_AF-A0A7X7ZW32-F1
#
_entry.id   AF-A0A7X7ZW32-F1
#
_cell.length_a   1.000
_cell.length_b   1.000
_cell.length_c   1.000
_cell.angle_alpha   90.00
_cell.angle_beta   90.00
_cell.angle_gamma   90.00
#
_symmetry.space_group_name_H-M   'P 1'
#
loop_
_entity.id
_entity.type
_entity.pdbx_description
1 polymer ?
#
loop_
_entity_poly.entity_id
_entity_poly.type
_entity_poly.pdbx_seq_one_letter_code
_entity_poly.pdbx_strand_id
1 'polypeptide(L)'
;MAELRWHPLIRDWVMIASHRQDRPQMPKDWCPFCPGSGRVPDDYEVYRYDNDFPALMQDPPEPDDVATDFYRMAEAYGKCEVILFSPEHSSAFHQFSVEHIVKIIDLWTERF
;
A
#
# COMPACT_ATOMS: atom_id res chain seq x y z
N MET A 1 -3.98 16.16 -0.33
CA MET A 1 -2.67 16.42 0.30
C MET A 1 -1.99 15.10 0.59
N ALA A 2 -0.69 15.02 0.31
CA ALA A 2 0.18 13.90 0.65
C ALA A 2 1.59 14.44 0.91
N GLU A 3 2.14 14.24 2.11
CA GLU A 3 3.42 14.82 2.52
C GLU A 3 4.04 14.05 3.70
N LEU A 4 5.32 14.27 3.96
CA LEU A 4 6.03 13.77 5.14
C LEU A 4 6.24 14.92 6.13
N ARG A 5 5.93 14.67 7.41
CA ARG A 5 6.18 15.61 8.52
C ARG A 5 7.16 15.02 9.52
N TRP A 6 8.27 15.71 9.78
CA TRP A 6 9.26 15.27 10.76
C TRP A 6 8.73 15.42 12.19
N HIS A 7 8.76 14.33 12.95
CA HIS A 7 8.38 14.31 14.36
C HIS A 7 9.63 14.36 15.26
N PRO A 8 9.87 15.47 15.99
CA PRO A 8 11.15 15.72 16.66
C PRO A 8 11.41 14.85 17.90
N LEU A 9 10.36 14.41 18.62
CA LEU A 9 10.54 13.54 19.80
C LEU A 9 10.94 12.11 19.44
N ILE A 10 10.29 11.51 18.42
CA ILE A 10 10.62 10.16 17.95
C ILE A 10 11.76 10.16 16.91
N ARG A 11 12.11 11.34 16.40
CA ARG A 11 13.14 11.56 15.37
C ARG A 11 12.88 10.73 14.12
N ASP A 12 11.65 10.80 13.62
CA ASP A 12 11.21 10.06 12.45
C ASP A 12 10.15 10.83 11.65
N TRP A 13 9.90 10.39 10.43
CA TRP A 13 8.91 10.97 9.52
C TRP A 13 7.53 10.33 9.71
N VAL A 14 6.50 11.16 9.71
CA VAL A 14 5.10 10.74 9.70
C VAL A 14 4.52 11.01 8.31
N MET A 15 3.98 9.97 7.68
CA MET A 15 3.25 10.08 6.42
C MET A 15 1.85 10.65 6.66
N ILE A 16 1.55 11.79 6.04
CA ILE A 16 0.24 12.42 6.06
C ILE A 16 -0.39 12.27 4.67
N ALA A 17 -1.54 11.58 4.59
CA ALA A 17 -2.23 11.30 3.33
C ALA A 17 -3.73 11.52 3.49
N SER A 18 -4.17 12.79 3.44
CA SER A 18 -5.57 13.18 3.77
C SER A 18 -6.60 12.62 2.79
N HIS A 19 -6.23 12.43 1.52
CA HIS A 19 -7.07 11.83 0.48
C HIS A 19 -7.55 10.41 0.81
N ARG A 20 -6.90 9.73 1.78
CA ARG A 20 -7.35 8.41 2.25
C ARG A 20 -8.70 8.46 2.98
N GLN A 21 -9.19 9.64 3.37
CA GLN A 21 -10.54 9.82 3.90
C GLN A 21 -11.62 9.58 2.83
N ASP A 22 -11.28 9.69 1.55
CA ASP A 22 -12.20 9.47 0.42
C ASP A 22 -12.38 7.97 0.09
N ARG A 23 -11.85 7.06 0.93
CA ARG A 23 -11.99 5.62 0.74
C ARG A 23 -13.47 5.22 0.81
N PRO A 24 -14.01 4.57 -0.24
CA PRO A 24 -15.39 4.15 -0.25
C PRO A 24 -15.64 3.05 0.79
N GLN A 25 -16.84 3.06 1.37
CA GLN A 25 -17.36 1.92 2.12
C GLN A 25 -17.82 0.86 1.12
N MET A 26 -17.13 -0.28 1.11
CA MET A 26 -17.48 -1.39 0.22
C MET A 26 -18.55 -2.30 0.83
N PRO A 27 -19.37 -2.99 0.02
CA PRO A 27 -20.27 -4.04 0.50
C PRO A 27 -19.51 -5.12 1.27
N LYS A 28 -20.13 -5.68 2.32
CA LYS A 28 -19.49 -6.69 3.18
C LYS A 28 -19.17 -8.00 2.46
N ASP A 29 -19.94 -8.32 1.44
CA ASP A 29 -19.89 -9.52 0.61
C ASP A 29 -19.07 -9.31 -0.67
N TRP A 30 -18.38 -8.18 -0.81
CA TRP A 30 -17.56 -7.87 -1.97
C TRP A 30 -16.14 -7.48 -1.57
N CYS A 31 -15.14 -8.08 -2.21
CA CYS A 31 -13.74 -7.81 -1.97
C CYS A 31 -13.06 -7.36 -3.29
N PRO A 32 -12.34 -6.21 -3.30
CA PRO A 32 -11.63 -5.75 -4.51
C PRO A 32 -10.49 -6.68 -4.91
N PHE A 33 -10.00 -7.52 -4.00
CA PHE A 33 -8.84 -8.38 -4.23
C PHE A 33 -9.19 -9.82 -4.62
N CYS A 34 -10.47 -10.17 -4.67
CA CYS A 34 -10.92 -11.48 -5.16
C CYS A 34 -11.04 -11.50 -6.69
N PRO A 35 -10.79 -12.64 -7.35
CA PRO A 35 -11.18 -12.86 -8.74
C PRO A 35 -12.64 -12.49 -9.00
N GLY A 36 -12.94 -11.96 -10.20
CA GLY A 36 -14.28 -11.47 -10.53
C GLY A 36 -14.62 -10.09 -9.98
N SER A 37 -13.73 -9.43 -9.22
CA SER A 37 -13.94 -8.05 -8.75
C SER A 37 -13.81 -7.00 -9.87
N GLY A 38 -13.18 -7.36 -10.99
CA GLY A 38 -12.80 -6.45 -12.07
C GLY A 38 -11.60 -5.55 -11.75
N ARG A 39 -10.97 -5.73 -10.57
CA ARG A 39 -9.77 -4.97 -10.14
C ARG A 39 -8.48 -5.78 -10.23
N VAL A 40 -8.58 -7.10 -10.13
CA VAL A 40 -7.47 -8.04 -10.21
C VAL A 40 -7.68 -9.03 -11.36
N PRO A 41 -6.62 -9.69 -11.87
CA PRO A 41 -6.79 -10.81 -12.80
C PRO A 41 -7.70 -11.90 -12.23
N ASP A 42 -8.46 -12.57 -13.08
CA ASP A 42 -9.33 -13.68 -12.66
C ASP A 42 -8.55 -14.96 -12.32
N ASP A 43 -7.32 -15.07 -12.82
CA ASP A 43 -6.41 -16.18 -12.57
C ASP A 43 -5.04 -15.64 -12.13
N TYR A 44 -4.75 -15.74 -10.85
CA TYR A 44 -3.44 -15.41 -10.27
C TYR A 44 -3.13 -16.35 -9.10
N GLU A 45 -1.85 -16.60 -8.86
CA GLU A 45 -1.39 -17.35 -7.68
C GLU A 45 -0.89 -16.40 -6.57
N VAL A 46 -0.04 -15.45 -6.95
CA VAL A 46 0.42 -14.33 -6.12
C VAL A 46 0.41 -13.10 -7.02
N TYR A 47 -0.05 -11.96 -6.51
CA TYR A 47 -0.23 -10.77 -7.34
C TYR A 47 0.19 -9.48 -6.63
N ARG A 48 0.85 -8.59 -7.37
CA ARG A 48 1.16 -7.22 -6.93
C ARG A 48 0.09 -6.28 -7.47
N TYR A 49 -0.55 -5.54 -6.58
CA TYR A 49 -1.56 -4.54 -6.86
C TYR A 49 -1.04 -3.16 -6.45
N ASP A 50 -1.13 -2.17 -7.33
CA ASP A 50 -0.77 -0.79 -6.98
C ASP A 50 -1.86 -0.20 -6.07
N ASN A 51 -1.49 0.32 -4.89
CA ASN A 51 -2.48 0.74 -3.91
C ASN A 51 -3.31 1.94 -4.43
N ASP A 52 -4.64 1.79 -4.48
CA ASP A 52 -5.55 2.86 -4.95
C ASP A 52 -5.51 4.13 -4.08
N PHE A 53 -5.05 4.02 -2.83
CA PHE A 53 -5.01 5.11 -1.85
C PHE A 53 -3.64 5.15 -1.16
N PRO A 54 -2.58 5.41 -1.92
CA PRO A 54 -1.20 5.24 -1.47
C PRO A 54 -0.79 6.38 -0.53
N ALA A 55 0.05 6.07 0.46
CA ALA A 55 0.61 7.12 1.32
C ALA A 55 1.78 7.85 0.65
N LEU A 56 2.45 7.19 -0.28
CA LEU A 56 3.59 7.67 -1.05
C LEU A 56 3.34 7.47 -2.55
N MET A 57 3.79 8.40 -3.39
CA MET A 57 3.59 8.36 -4.84
C MET A 57 4.82 8.88 -5.59
N GLN A 58 5.00 8.45 -6.84
CA GLN A 58 6.17 8.84 -7.64
C GLN A 58 6.14 10.30 -8.09
N ASP A 59 4.96 10.92 -8.08
CA ASP A 59 4.73 12.33 -8.38
C ASP A 59 3.84 12.95 -7.29
N PRO A 60 4.39 13.21 -6.09
CA PRO A 60 3.61 13.75 -4.98
C PRO A 60 3.32 15.24 -5.18
N PRO A 61 2.19 15.75 -4.66
CA PRO A 61 1.96 17.19 -4.60
C PRO A 61 3.04 17.87 -3.75
N GLU A 62 3.27 19.15 -4.01
CA GLU A 62 4.15 19.97 -3.19
C GLU A 62 3.67 19.96 -1.72
N PRO A 63 4.56 19.76 -0.74
CA PRO A 63 4.21 19.83 0.69
C PRO A 63 3.68 21.20 1.09
N ASP A 64 2.91 21.25 2.17
CA ASP A 64 2.45 22.52 2.72
C ASP A 64 3.63 23.40 3.17
N ASP A 65 3.60 24.69 2.85
CA ASP A 65 4.60 25.68 3.28
C ASP A 65 4.39 26.10 4.75
N VAL A 66 4.57 25.13 5.64
CA VAL A 66 4.42 25.28 7.11
C VAL A 66 5.66 24.80 7.87
N ALA A 67 6.77 24.61 7.16
CA ALA A 67 8.03 24.21 7.76
C ALA A 67 8.57 25.29 8.72
N THR A 68 9.26 24.86 9.77
CA THR A 68 9.94 25.70 10.76
C THR A 68 11.32 25.11 11.06
N ASP A 69 12.11 25.78 11.91
CA ASP A 69 13.39 25.22 12.39
C ASP A 69 13.22 23.88 13.13
N PHE A 70 12.04 23.65 13.70
CA PHE A 70 11.74 22.49 14.54
C PHE A 70 10.93 21.41 13.82
N TYR A 71 10.01 21.79 12.94
CA TYR A 71 9.19 20.90 12.12
C TYR A 71 9.59 21.00 10.65
N ARG A 72 9.94 19.87 10.06
CA ARG A 72 10.39 19.79 8.67
C ARG A 72 9.34 19.08 7.82
N MET A 73 9.23 19.52 6.58
CA MET A 73 8.32 18.97 5.58
C MET A 73 9.16 18.33 4.46
N ALA A 74 8.67 17.26 3.86
CA ALA A 74 9.26 16.65 2.68
C ALA A 74 8.17 16.05 1.79
N GLU A 75 8.50 15.87 0.51
CA GLU A 75 7.63 15.21 -0.46
C GLU A 75 7.32 13.78 -0.02
N ALA A 76 6.05 13.37 -0.20
CA ALA A 76 5.63 11.97 0.00
C ALA A 76 6.03 11.09 -1.18
N TYR A 77 7.30 11.14 -1.57
CA TYR A 77 7.83 10.38 -2.70
C TYR A 77 7.96 8.89 -2.34
N GLY A 78 7.48 8.02 -3.23
CA GLY A 78 7.66 6.58 -3.11
C GLY A 78 6.58 5.79 -3.83
N LYS A 79 6.38 4.54 -3.43
CA LYS A 79 5.33 3.69 -3.98
C LYS A 79 4.71 2.84 -2.87
N CYS A 80 3.38 2.70 -2.89
CA CYS A 80 2.68 1.77 -2.02
C CYS A 80 2.04 0.67 -2.86
N GLU A 81 2.38 -0.58 -2.57
CA GLU A 81 1.86 -1.75 -3.24
C GLU A 81 1.16 -2.66 -2.22
N VAL A 82 0.23 -3.47 -2.71
CA VAL A 82 -0.44 -4.53 -1.95
C VAL A 82 -0.05 -5.85 -2.59
N ILE A 83 0.47 -6.77 -1.78
CA ILE A 83 0.81 -8.12 -2.24
C ILE A 83 -0.32 -9.06 -1.84
N LEU A 84 -0.98 -9.63 -2.84
CA LEU A 84 -2.03 -10.63 -2.67
C LEU A 84 -1.39 -12.01 -2.70
N PHE A 85 -1.47 -12.73 -1.58
CA PHE A 85 -0.80 -14.03 -1.44
C PHE A 85 -1.53 -15.18 -2.12
N SER A 86 -2.82 -15.03 -2.41
CA SER A 86 -3.67 -16.08 -2.98
C SER A 86 -4.97 -15.47 -3.49
N PRO A 87 -5.61 -16.06 -4.52
CA PRO A 87 -6.97 -15.71 -4.92
C PRO A 87 -8.04 -16.19 -3.92
N GLU A 88 -7.70 -17.12 -3.02
CA GLU A 88 -8.60 -17.66 -2.01
C GLU A 88 -8.72 -16.70 -0.81
N HIS A 89 -9.88 -16.04 -0.71
CA HIS A 89 -10.16 -14.99 0.27
C HIS A 89 -9.94 -15.40 1.73
N SER A 90 -10.22 -16.66 2.05
CA SER A 90 -10.18 -17.15 3.42
C SER A 90 -8.84 -17.80 3.81
N SER A 91 -7.90 -17.87 2.88
CA SER A 91 -6.61 -18.52 3.11
C SER A 91 -5.70 -17.68 4.01
N ALA A 92 -4.98 -18.36 4.89
CA ALA A 92 -3.97 -17.78 5.76
C ALA A 92 -2.58 -18.30 5.40
N PHE A 93 -1.55 -17.48 5.63
CA PHE A 93 -0.18 -17.76 5.23
C PHE A 93 0.34 -19.14 5.65
N HIS A 94 -0.01 -19.61 6.85
CA HIS A 94 0.44 -20.90 7.40
C HIS A 94 -0.20 -22.13 6.72
N GLN A 95 -1.21 -21.94 5.87
CA GLN A 95 -1.89 -23.02 5.15
C GLN A 95 -1.25 -23.29 3.78
N PHE A 96 -0.41 -22.39 3.29
CA PHE A 96 0.25 -22.53 2.00
C PHE A 96 1.34 -23.59 2.04
N SER A 97 1.51 -24.28 0.91
CA SER A 97 2.65 -25.18 0.73
C SER A 97 3.95 -24.38 0.65
N VAL A 98 5.08 -25.06 0.85
CA VAL A 98 6.40 -24.41 0.77
C VAL A 98 6.61 -23.82 -0.62
N GLU A 99 6.20 -24.55 -1.67
CA GLU A 99 6.32 -24.11 -3.07
C GLU A 99 5.54 -22.82 -3.33
N HIS A 100 4.37 -22.65 -2.72
CA HIS A 100 3.59 -21.43 -2.84
C HIS A 100 4.20 -20.26 -2.06
N ILE A 101 4.74 -20.52 -0.86
CA ILE A 101 5.47 -19.51 -0.09
C ILE A 101 6.70 -19.00 -0.86
N VAL A 102 7.41 -19.88 -1.56
CA VAL A 102 8.53 -19.49 -2.44
C VAL A 102 8.07 -18.46 -3.47
N LYS A 103 6.92 -18.66 -4.13
CA LYS A 103 6.37 -17.67 -5.09
C LYS A 103 6.09 -16.30 -4.45
N ILE A 104 5.60 -16.29 -3.21
CA ILE A 104 5.37 -15.04 -2.46
C ILE A 104 6.69 -14.32 -2.20
N ILE A 105 7.71 -15.06 -1.74
CA ILE A 105 9.04 -14.52 -1.47
C ILE A 105 9.70 -14.04 -2.76
N ASP A 106 9.62 -14.82 -3.85
CA ASP A 106 10.13 -14.43 -5.16
C ASP A 106 9.56 -13.08 -5.58
N LEU A 107 8.23 -12.92 -5.50
CA LEU A 107 7.58 -11.63 -5.79
C LEU A 107 8.09 -10.51 -4.87
N TRP A 108 8.29 -10.75 -3.57
CA TRP A 108 8.89 -9.75 -2.68
C TRP A 108 10.30 -9.35 -3.12
N THR A 109 11.13 -10.31 -3.55
CA THR A 109 12.48 -10.03 -4.04
C THR A 109 12.49 -9.32 -5.38
N GLU A 110 11.37 -9.18 -6.07
CA GLU A 110 11.30 -8.30 -7.23
C GLU A 110 10.91 -6.86 -6.87
N ARG A 111 10.60 -6.57 -5.58
CA ARG A 111 10.15 -5.26 -5.08
C ARG A 111 11.27 -4.60 -4.28
N PHE A 112 12.27 -4.07 -4.99
CA PHE A 112 13.37 -3.27 -4.43
C PHE A 112 13.28 -1.81 -4.86
#